data_AF-A0A849U748-F1
#
_entry.id   AF-A0A849U748-F1
#
_cell.length_a   1.000
_cell.length_b   1.000
_cell.length_c   1.000
_cell.angle_alpha   90.00
_cell.angle_beta   90.00
_cell.angle_gamma   90.00
#
_symmetry.space_group_name_H-M   'P 1'
#
loop_
_entity.id
_entity.type
_entity.pdbx_description
1 polymer ?
#
loop_
_entity_poly.entity_id
_entity_poly.type
_entity_poly.pdbx_seq_one_letter_code
_entity_poly.pdbx_strand_id
1 'polypeptide(L)'
;MNLPKTKLAKAVALAITGVVVTAGTVSASASTTMYNRYNESAVPRATDGENNGAGPGEVYGTDGWVWGGIGMTSGGNPDAADPGWVGTSGPTTNAFGSTKAIALNWGAHLTALGDNLEISQVDSFNRFGVYADLDTAGGTWHPTTTVSPVGVGRRDNIDIGLFKSDVTQNVTLTASGINDPAANFGITLYQGLSTSETFYNHHGIYFGDSGLDYEGMIQLDHTPRDPLTGLTTNTLTFNATAGQLYTIILGGNNGQHWNENFDGYKLNISTVPVPGAVWLFGSAILGLLGNGRRQNILPEG
;
A
#
# COMPACT_ATOMS: atom_id res chain seq x y z
N MET A 1 2.36 -34.07 -58.34
CA MET A 1 3.49 -34.53 -57.50
C MET A 1 3.32 -33.86 -56.14
N ASN A 2 2.79 -34.58 -55.14
CA ASN A 2 2.50 -34.03 -53.81
C ASN A 2 3.70 -34.23 -52.90
N LEU A 3 4.36 -33.14 -52.50
CA LEU A 3 5.43 -33.19 -51.49
C LEU A 3 4.82 -33.58 -50.12
N PRO A 4 5.37 -34.58 -49.41
CA PRO A 4 4.87 -34.96 -48.11
C PRO A 4 5.13 -33.83 -47.10
N LYS A 5 4.06 -33.25 -46.55
CA LYS A 5 4.15 -32.27 -45.45
C LYS A 5 4.84 -32.95 -44.26
N THR A 6 6.00 -32.43 -43.87
CA THR A 6 6.84 -32.98 -42.81
C THR A 6 6.09 -32.99 -41.48
N LYS A 7 6.35 -33.99 -40.63
CA LYS A 7 5.76 -34.10 -39.28
C LYS A 7 6.00 -32.82 -38.44
N LEU A 8 7.06 -32.08 -38.75
CA LEU A 8 7.39 -30.77 -38.18
C LEU A 8 6.33 -29.70 -38.47
N ALA A 9 5.80 -29.63 -39.70
CA ALA A 9 4.75 -28.67 -40.05
C ALA A 9 3.42 -28.95 -39.31
N LYS A 10 3.14 -30.23 -39.00
CA LYS A 10 1.98 -30.61 -38.18
C LYS A 10 2.18 -30.29 -36.69
N ALA A 11 3.40 -30.46 -36.17
CA ALA A 11 3.72 -30.12 -34.78
C ALA A 11 3.70 -28.60 -34.54
N VAL A 12 4.19 -27.80 -35.49
CA VAL A 12 4.09 -26.33 -35.44
C VAL A 12 2.63 -25.87 -35.52
N ALA A 13 1.82 -26.49 -36.38
CA ALA A 13 0.38 -26.17 -36.44
C ALA A 13 -0.37 -26.52 -35.14
N LEU A 14 -0.05 -27.64 -34.48
CA LEU A 14 -0.66 -27.98 -33.17
C LEU A 14 -0.21 -27.05 -32.04
N ALA A 15 1.05 -26.60 -32.03
CA ALA A 15 1.54 -25.66 -31.03
C ALA A 15 0.89 -24.26 -31.15
N ILE A 16 0.53 -23.84 -32.37
CA ILE A 16 -0.14 -22.56 -32.62
C ILE A 16 -1.65 -22.63 -32.31
N THR A 17 -2.26 -23.83 -32.33
CA THR A 17 -3.73 -24.00 -32.21
C THR A 17 -4.17 -24.49 -30.81
N GLY A 18 -3.25 -24.84 -29.91
CA GLY A 18 -3.52 -25.72 -28.77
C GLY A 18 -3.53 -25.13 -27.36
N VAL A 19 -3.52 -23.80 -27.18
CA VAL A 19 -3.66 -23.20 -25.84
C VAL A 19 -4.98 -22.43 -25.76
N VAL A 20 -6.09 -23.17 -25.63
CA VAL A 20 -7.31 -22.59 -25.09
C VAL A 20 -7.13 -22.55 -23.58
N VAL A 21 -6.62 -21.43 -23.06
CA VAL A 21 -6.71 -21.13 -21.62
C VAL A 21 -8.19 -21.10 -21.32
N THR A 22 -8.68 -22.12 -20.61
CA THR A 22 -10.02 -22.11 -20.02
C THR A 22 -9.96 -21.10 -18.88
N ALA A 23 -10.09 -19.82 -19.24
CA ALA A 23 -10.36 -18.77 -18.28
C ALA A 23 -11.76 -19.03 -17.74
N GLY A 24 -11.84 -19.86 -16.70
CA GLY A 24 -13.02 -19.92 -15.87
C GLY A 24 -13.35 -18.48 -15.46
N THR A 25 -14.58 -18.05 -15.70
CA THR A 25 -15.07 -16.74 -15.30
C THR A 25 -15.14 -16.72 -13.77
N VAL A 26 -13.99 -16.54 -13.12
CA VAL A 26 -13.97 -15.97 -11.78
C VAL A 26 -14.52 -14.57 -11.93
N SER A 27 -15.62 -14.28 -11.24
CA SER A 27 -16.09 -12.91 -11.07
C SER A 27 -14.96 -12.14 -10.40
N ALA A 28 -14.13 -11.47 -11.19
CA ALA A 28 -13.10 -10.61 -10.66
C ALA A 28 -13.82 -9.51 -9.89
N SER A 29 -13.57 -9.42 -8.58
CA SER A 29 -13.91 -8.20 -7.85
C SER A 29 -13.14 -7.06 -8.52
N ALA A 30 -13.70 -5.85 -8.53
CA ALA A 30 -12.96 -4.69 -8.99
C ALA A 30 -11.95 -4.27 -7.89
N SER A 31 -10.79 -3.79 -8.31
CA SER A 31 -9.83 -3.17 -7.40
C SER A 31 -10.49 -1.97 -6.71
N THR A 32 -10.27 -1.86 -5.40
CA THR A 32 -10.94 -0.87 -4.56
C THR A 32 -9.98 -0.17 -3.62
N THR A 33 -10.29 1.10 -3.35
CA THR A 33 -9.76 1.86 -2.23
C THR A 33 -10.76 1.82 -1.08
N MET A 34 -10.27 2.08 0.13
CA MET A 34 -11.04 2.11 1.37
C MET A 34 -10.53 3.30 2.15
N TYR A 35 -11.42 4.05 2.79
CA TYR A 35 -11.04 5.22 3.57
C TYR A 35 -11.74 5.25 4.92
N ASN A 36 -10.98 5.60 5.94
CA ASN A 36 -11.52 5.94 7.24
C ASN A 36 -12.29 7.27 7.11
N ARG A 37 -13.44 7.35 7.76
CA ARG A 37 -14.31 8.55 7.75
C ARG A 37 -14.01 9.49 8.91
N TYR A 38 -13.03 9.18 9.75
CA TYR A 38 -12.58 10.10 10.78
C TYR A 38 -12.19 11.43 10.12
N ASN A 39 -12.68 12.53 10.68
CA ASN A 39 -12.52 13.89 10.17
C ASN A 39 -12.82 14.11 8.68
N GLU A 40 -13.67 13.25 8.09
CA GLU A 40 -14.08 13.46 6.71
C GLU A 40 -14.74 14.83 6.51
N SER A 41 -14.56 15.41 5.32
CA SER A 41 -15.10 16.70 4.98
C SER A 41 -16.02 16.64 3.76
N ALA A 42 -16.98 17.57 3.72
CA ALA A 42 -17.82 17.80 2.54
C ALA A 42 -17.12 18.64 1.46
N VAL A 43 -15.95 19.20 1.77
CA VAL A 43 -15.12 20.02 0.86
C VAL A 43 -13.68 19.51 0.88
N PRO A 44 -12.90 19.65 -0.21
CA PRO A 44 -11.50 19.27 -0.19
C PRO A 44 -10.75 20.06 0.88
N ARG A 45 -9.99 19.37 1.72
CA ARG A 45 -9.17 19.98 2.76
C ARG A 45 -7.80 19.34 2.72
N ALA A 46 -6.89 19.93 1.96
CA ALA A 46 -5.55 19.37 1.84
C ALA A 46 -4.86 19.18 3.20
N THR A 47 -5.17 20.03 4.17
CA THR A 47 -4.86 19.79 5.57
C THR A 47 -6.06 20.16 6.40
N ASP A 48 -6.26 19.51 7.54
CA ASP A 48 -7.25 19.95 8.52
C ASP A 48 -6.87 21.32 9.14
N GLY A 49 -5.58 21.66 9.08
CA GLY A 49 -4.99 22.97 9.27
C GLY A 49 -5.00 23.43 10.73
N GLU A 50 -3.95 24.15 11.12
CA GLU A 50 -3.69 24.77 12.44
C GLU A 50 -4.83 25.59 13.08
N ASN A 51 -6.02 25.71 12.47
CA ASN A 51 -7.10 26.58 12.92
C ASN A 51 -8.51 25.98 12.70
N ASN A 52 -8.73 24.71 13.01
CA ASN A 52 -10.09 24.15 13.22
C ASN A 52 -10.75 24.67 14.52
N GLY A 53 -10.66 25.98 14.79
CA GLY A 53 -11.33 26.63 15.91
C GLY A 53 -10.77 26.35 17.30
N ALA A 54 -9.72 25.55 17.44
CA ALA A 54 -8.96 25.51 18.67
C ALA A 54 -8.13 26.77 18.85
N GLY A 55 -8.01 27.20 20.10
CA GLY A 55 -7.21 28.36 20.44
C GLY A 55 -5.74 28.22 20.01
N PRO A 56 -4.98 29.31 20.03
CA PRO A 56 -3.54 29.27 19.79
C PRO A 56 -2.88 28.25 20.72
N GLY A 57 -2.47 27.09 20.18
CA GLY A 57 -1.80 26.03 20.94
C GLY A 57 -2.24 24.59 20.66
N GLU A 58 -3.34 24.34 19.95
CA GLU A 58 -3.71 22.97 19.53
C GLU A 58 -3.33 22.79 18.05
N VAL A 59 -2.19 22.13 17.83
CA VAL A 59 -1.78 21.67 16.51
C VAL A 59 -2.41 20.31 16.30
N TYR A 60 -3.35 20.21 15.37
CA TYR A 60 -3.98 18.93 15.04
C TYR A 60 -3.00 18.04 14.26
N GLY A 61 -3.04 16.76 14.60
CA GLY A 61 -2.28 15.72 13.93
C GLY A 61 -2.99 15.23 12.68
N THR A 62 -2.31 14.41 11.89
CA THR A 62 -2.90 13.74 10.73
C THR A 62 -3.64 12.51 11.26
N ASP A 63 -4.96 12.49 11.18
CA ASP A 63 -5.75 11.69 12.10
C ASP A 63 -6.43 10.47 11.49
N GLY A 64 -5.60 9.46 11.23
CA GLY A 64 -6.04 8.07 11.10
C GLY A 64 -6.46 7.49 12.45
N TRP A 65 -7.57 7.92 13.06
CA TRP A 65 -7.96 7.36 14.35
C TRP A 65 -8.65 5.99 14.20
N VAL A 66 -8.14 4.97 14.90
CA VAL A 66 -8.85 3.71 15.12
C VAL A 66 -8.89 3.47 16.63
N TRP A 67 -10.09 3.32 17.18
CA TRP A 67 -10.40 3.42 18.60
C TRP A 67 -9.60 2.50 19.53
N GLY A 68 -9.18 3.05 20.67
CA GLY A 68 -9.30 2.45 22.01
C GLY A 68 -8.63 1.09 22.25
N GLY A 69 -7.33 1.10 22.57
CA GLY A 69 -6.72 0.01 23.31
C GLY A 69 -7.13 0.03 24.79
N ILE A 70 -7.43 -1.13 25.39
CA ILE A 70 -7.68 -1.25 26.83
C ILE A 70 -6.37 -0.93 27.58
N GLY A 71 -6.38 0.15 28.37
CA GLY A 71 -5.25 0.54 29.24
C GLY A 71 -4.44 1.75 28.78
N MET A 72 -4.86 2.49 27.75
CA MET A 72 -4.19 3.74 27.34
C MET A 72 -4.81 4.99 27.98
N THR A 73 -3.94 5.88 28.47
CA THR A 73 -4.27 7.21 29.03
C THR A 73 -4.42 8.31 27.98
N SER A 74 -4.55 8.00 26.69
CA SER A 74 -4.88 8.98 25.64
C SER A 74 -6.27 8.71 25.03
N GLY A 75 -7.25 9.49 25.48
CA GLY A 75 -8.31 10.14 24.68
C GLY A 75 -9.36 9.32 23.91
N GLY A 76 -9.21 8.02 23.69
CA GLY A 76 -10.23 7.24 22.98
C GLY A 76 -11.33 6.76 23.93
N ASN A 77 -12.55 7.30 23.83
CA ASN A 77 -13.71 6.68 24.47
C ASN A 77 -13.99 5.34 23.76
N PRO A 78 -13.87 4.17 24.42
CA PRO A 78 -14.20 2.88 23.81
C PRO A 78 -15.69 2.77 23.41
N ASP A 79 -16.54 3.65 23.95
CA ASP A 79 -17.97 3.73 23.65
C ASP A 79 -18.33 4.77 22.57
N ALA A 80 -17.35 5.49 22.02
CA ALA A 80 -17.63 6.45 20.96
C ALA A 80 -17.84 5.74 19.61
N ALA A 81 -18.80 6.25 18.84
CA ALA A 81 -19.27 5.63 17.61
C ALA A 81 -18.13 5.55 16.58
N ASP A 82 -17.92 4.37 16.00
CA ASP A 82 -17.03 4.15 14.87
C ASP A 82 -17.25 5.23 13.79
N PRO A 83 -16.25 6.05 13.40
CA PRO A 83 -16.45 7.03 12.34
C PRO A 83 -16.86 6.30 11.06
N GLY A 84 -16.45 5.04 10.97
CA GLY A 84 -16.77 4.12 9.93
C GLY A 84 -15.83 4.22 8.76
N TRP A 85 -16.11 3.39 7.78
CA TRP A 85 -15.31 3.26 6.58
C TRP A 85 -16.18 3.35 5.33
N VAL A 86 -15.61 3.90 4.27
CA VAL A 86 -16.12 3.75 2.90
C VAL A 86 -15.24 2.79 2.12
N GLY A 87 -15.82 2.13 1.11
CA GLY A 87 -15.11 1.14 0.28
C GLY A 87 -14.93 -0.25 0.92
N THR A 88 -15.41 -0.45 2.15
CA THR A 88 -15.44 -1.76 2.84
C THR A 88 -16.82 -2.41 2.71
N SER A 89 -17.01 -3.62 3.27
CA SER A 89 -18.29 -4.34 3.20
C SER A 89 -19.44 -3.69 3.97
N GLY A 90 -19.15 -2.69 4.81
CA GLY A 90 -20.16 -1.95 5.56
C GLY A 90 -19.53 -0.83 6.38
N PRO A 91 -20.32 0.15 6.82
CA PRO A 91 -19.80 1.36 7.46
C PRO A 91 -19.04 1.07 8.75
N THR A 92 -19.29 -0.04 9.44
CA THR A 92 -18.56 -0.43 10.67
C THR A 92 -17.51 -1.51 10.42
N THR A 93 -17.16 -1.78 9.15
CA THR A 93 -16.15 -2.79 8.80
C THR A 93 -14.85 -2.07 8.48
N ASN A 94 -13.80 -2.36 9.25
CA ASN A 94 -12.46 -1.88 8.96
C ASN A 94 -11.92 -2.47 7.64
N ALA A 95 -10.95 -1.78 7.03
CA ALA A 95 -10.24 -2.30 5.86
C ALA A 95 -9.69 -3.70 6.13
N PHE A 96 -10.00 -4.64 5.23
CA PHE A 96 -9.61 -6.06 5.32
C PHE A 96 -10.03 -6.80 6.60
N GLY A 97 -11.02 -6.29 7.34
CA GLY A 97 -11.42 -6.86 8.63
C GLY A 97 -10.34 -6.73 9.71
N SER A 98 -9.45 -5.75 9.56
CA SER A 98 -8.38 -5.46 10.54
C SER A 98 -8.94 -5.18 11.94
N THR A 99 -8.18 -5.58 12.96
CA THR A 99 -8.47 -5.25 14.36
C THR A 99 -8.11 -3.80 14.65
N LYS A 100 -8.68 -3.21 15.70
CA LYS A 100 -8.48 -1.79 16.08
C LYS A 100 -7.13 -1.53 16.77
N ALA A 101 -6.10 -2.31 16.46
CA ALA A 101 -4.83 -2.30 17.19
C ALA A 101 -3.94 -1.08 16.89
N ILE A 102 -4.08 -0.47 15.70
CA ILE A 102 -3.33 0.72 15.27
C ILE A 102 -4.23 1.70 14.52
N ALA A 103 -3.82 2.97 14.50
CA ALA A 103 -4.30 3.96 13.55
C ALA A 103 -4.24 3.45 12.11
N LEU A 104 -5.31 3.68 11.35
CA LEU A 104 -5.45 3.33 9.94
C LEU A 104 -6.28 4.43 9.25
N ASN A 105 -5.74 4.97 8.17
CA ASN A 105 -6.33 6.04 7.38
C ASN A 105 -7.04 5.48 6.14
N TRP A 106 -6.44 4.48 5.50
CA TRP A 106 -6.91 3.96 4.21
C TRP A 106 -6.56 2.49 3.98
N GLY A 107 -7.17 1.91 2.95
CA GLY A 107 -6.89 0.57 2.46
C GLY A 107 -6.90 0.52 0.92
N ALA A 108 -6.11 -0.37 0.33
CA ALA A 108 -6.03 -0.56 -1.11
C ALA A 108 -5.99 -2.06 -1.46
N HIS A 109 -6.94 -2.51 -2.27
CA HIS A 109 -7.07 -3.90 -2.68
C HIS A 109 -6.96 -4.02 -4.20
N LEU A 110 -5.89 -4.68 -4.66
CA LEU A 110 -5.72 -5.03 -6.06
C LEU A 110 -6.23 -6.43 -6.35
N THR A 111 -7.07 -6.57 -7.37
CA THR A 111 -7.77 -7.83 -7.68
C THR A 111 -7.22 -8.54 -8.92
N ALA A 112 -6.56 -7.80 -9.81
CA ALA A 112 -6.02 -8.30 -11.07
C ALA A 112 -4.64 -7.71 -11.41
N LEU A 113 -3.99 -8.33 -12.41
CA LEU A 113 -2.69 -7.87 -12.94
C LEU A 113 -2.87 -6.57 -13.72
N GLY A 114 -2.01 -5.59 -13.46
CA GLY A 114 -2.06 -4.30 -14.15
C GLY A 114 -3.08 -3.33 -13.57
N ASP A 115 -3.78 -3.71 -12.49
CA ASP A 115 -4.65 -2.80 -11.75
C ASP A 115 -3.81 -1.69 -11.13
N ASN A 116 -4.36 -0.47 -11.14
CA ASN A 116 -3.77 0.70 -10.53
C ASN A 116 -4.82 1.39 -9.66
N LEU A 117 -4.38 1.97 -8.55
CA LEU A 117 -5.22 2.71 -7.63
C LEU A 117 -4.54 4.03 -7.26
N GLU A 118 -5.35 4.97 -6.79
CA GLU A 118 -4.89 6.23 -6.22
C GLU A 118 -5.47 6.34 -4.81
N ILE A 119 -4.63 6.60 -3.82
CA ILE A 119 -5.07 7.01 -2.49
C ILE A 119 -4.94 8.53 -2.43
N SER A 120 -6.08 9.21 -2.39
CA SER A 120 -6.17 10.67 -2.27
C SER A 120 -7.56 11.09 -1.82
N GLN A 121 -7.70 12.31 -1.33
CA GLN A 121 -9.02 12.86 -0.99
C GLN A 121 -9.92 12.96 -2.22
N VAL A 122 -9.33 13.19 -3.40
CA VAL A 122 -10.05 13.26 -4.68
C VAL A 122 -10.57 11.88 -5.09
N ASP A 123 -9.76 10.81 -4.94
CA ASP A 123 -10.22 9.43 -5.18
C ASP A 123 -11.35 9.06 -4.22
N SER A 124 -11.21 9.37 -2.93
CA SER A 124 -12.25 9.14 -1.92
C SER A 124 -13.57 9.84 -2.30
N PHE A 125 -13.51 11.12 -2.67
CA PHE A 125 -14.72 11.86 -3.06
C PHE A 125 -15.35 11.31 -4.33
N ASN A 126 -14.55 11.03 -5.36
CA ASN A 126 -15.05 10.52 -6.63
C ASN A 126 -15.73 9.15 -6.49
N ARG A 127 -15.25 8.30 -5.58
CA ARG A 127 -15.80 6.95 -5.36
C ARG A 127 -16.93 6.90 -4.34
N PHE A 128 -16.85 7.72 -3.30
CA PHE A 128 -17.66 7.56 -2.10
C PHE A 128 -18.39 8.84 -1.67
N GLY A 129 -18.13 9.98 -2.31
CA GLY A 129 -18.78 11.25 -2.04
C GLY A 129 -18.29 11.97 -0.78
N VAL A 130 -17.16 11.53 -0.21
CA VAL A 130 -16.55 12.11 1.01
C VAL A 130 -15.08 12.43 0.76
N TYR A 131 -14.59 13.56 1.30
CA TYR A 131 -13.15 13.82 1.33
C TYR A 131 -12.61 13.22 2.62
N ALA A 132 -11.96 12.06 2.51
CA ALA A 132 -11.26 11.44 3.64
C ALA A 132 -10.12 12.35 4.14
N ASP A 133 -9.85 12.33 5.44
CA ASP A 133 -8.71 13.05 5.98
C ASP A 133 -7.41 12.30 5.65
N LEU A 134 -6.59 12.93 4.81
CA LEU A 134 -5.36 12.36 4.26
C LEU A 134 -4.36 13.48 4.09
N ASP A 135 -3.50 13.63 5.08
CA ASP A 135 -2.40 14.57 5.11
C ASP A 135 -1.23 14.01 5.92
N THR A 136 -0.07 14.64 5.80
CA THR A 136 1.10 14.32 6.65
C THR A 136 1.86 15.61 6.91
N ALA A 137 2.56 15.73 8.04
CA ALA A 137 3.49 16.86 8.24
C ALA A 137 4.88 16.58 7.67
N GLY A 138 5.59 17.65 7.28
CA GLY A 138 6.82 17.55 6.48
C GLY A 138 7.98 16.79 7.15
N GLY A 139 8.07 16.78 8.48
CA GLY A 139 9.18 16.14 9.22
C GLY A 139 8.83 14.81 9.89
N THR A 140 7.67 14.22 9.58
CA THR A 140 7.06 13.18 10.44
C THR A 140 7.63 11.80 10.18
N TRP A 141 8.03 11.49 8.95
CA TRP A 141 8.74 10.26 8.63
C TRP A 141 10.22 10.38 9.00
N HIS A 142 10.86 11.49 8.62
CA HIS A 142 12.22 11.81 9.06
C HIS A 142 12.45 13.33 9.00
N PRO A 143 12.73 14.00 10.12
CA PRO A 143 12.95 15.44 10.16
C PRO A 143 14.36 15.82 9.65
N THR A 144 14.55 17.09 9.24
CA THR A 144 15.87 17.64 8.86
C THR A 144 16.78 17.87 10.06
N THR A 145 16.19 18.03 11.24
CA THR A 145 16.91 18.32 12.48
C THR A 145 16.74 17.17 13.45
N THR A 146 17.85 16.65 13.99
CA THR A 146 17.85 15.58 15.00
C THR A 146 17.84 16.14 16.44
N VAL A 147 17.49 17.41 16.62
CA VAL A 147 17.52 18.06 17.93
C VAL A 147 16.36 17.56 18.79
N SER A 148 16.65 16.52 19.58
CA SER A 148 15.78 15.98 20.62
C SER A 148 15.47 17.05 21.70
N PRO A 149 14.25 17.09 22.27
CA PRO A 149 13.11 16.19 22.05
C PRO A 149 12.13 16.64 20.94
N VAL A 150 12.49 17.68 20.18
CA VAL A 150 11.58 18.48 19.35
C VAL A 150 11.62 17.95 17.90
N GLY A 151 12.80 17.71 17.34
CA GLY A 151 12.96 17.16 15.98
C GLY A 151 12.84 15.64 15.87
N VAL A 152 11.74 15.05 16.37
CA VAL A 152 11.45 13.61 16.16
C VAL A 152 10.12 13.46 15.41
N GLY A 153 10.03 12.45 14.55
CA GLY A 153 8.77 12.12 13.90
C GLY A 153 7.70 11.70 14.91
N ARG A 154 6.43 11.87 14.54
CA ARG A 154 5.27 11.61 15.39
C ARG A 154 4.29 10.69 14.68
N ARG A 155 3.77 9.70 15.40
CA ARG A 155 2.85 8.69 14.86
C ARG A 155 1.45 9.24 14.56
N ASP A 156 1.10 10.36 15.19
CA ASP A 156 -0.10 11.16 14.99
C ASP A 156 0.05 12.17 13.85
N ASN A 157 1.12 12.08 13.05
CA ASN A 157 1.35 12.95 11.90
C ASN A 157 1.85 12.17 10.66
N ILE A 158 1.65 10.86 10.68
CA ILE A 158 1.85 9.94 9.57
C ILE A 158 0.52 9.31 9.21
N ASP A 159 0.43 8.87 7.96
CA ASP A 159 -0.68 8.09 7.48
C ASP A 159 -0.32 6.62 7.38
N ILE A 160 -1.19 5.78 7.92
CA ILE A 160 -1.02 4.33 7.95
C ILE A 160 -2.11 3.71 7.08
N GLY A 161 -1.68 2.98 6.06
CA GLY A 161 -2.56 2.29 5.13
C GLY A 161 -2.37 0.78 5.12
N LEU A 162 -3.42 0.07 4.72
CA LEU A 162 -3.34 -1.35 4.43
C LEU A 162 -3.34 -1.62 2.93
N PHE A 163 -2.55 -2.60 2.51
CA PHE A 163 -2.48 -3.02 1.12
C PHE A 163 -2.60 -4.53 1.00
N LYS A 164 -3.38 -4.98 0.01
CA LYS A 164 -3.51 -6.39 -0.36
C LYS A 164 -3.62 -6.53 -1.87
N SER A 165 -3.02 -7.58 -2.41
CA SER A 165 -3.19 -7.97 -3.82
C SER A 165 -3.66 -9.42 -3.89
N ASP A 166 -4.64 -9.75 -4.74
CA ASP A 166 -5.09 -11.13 -4.97
C ASP A 166 -4.19 -11.87 -5.96
N VAL A 167 -3.30 -11.15 -6.63
CA VAL A 167 -2.30 -11.69 -7.56
C VAL A 167 -0.89 -11.31 -7.12
N THR A 168 0.08 -12.19 -7.37
CA THR A 168 1.48 -11.86 -7.12
C THR A 168 2.00 -10.94 -8.22
N GLN A 169 2.45 -9.74 -7.86
CA GLN A 169 2.91 -8.73 -8.83
C GLN A 169 3.89 -7.73 -8.21
N ASN A 170 4.63 -7.02 -9.06
CA ASN A 170 5.42 -5.88 -8.60
C ASN A 170 4.51 -4.66 -8.47
N VAL A 171 4.58 -4.02 -7.32
CA VAL A 171 3.81 -2.84 -6.95
C VAL A 171 4.79 -1.70 -6.74
N THR A 172 4.49 -0.56 -7.35
CA THR A 172 5.23 0.69 -7.15
C THR A 172 4.30 1.72 -6.55
N LEU A 173 4.67 2.20 -5.37
CA LEU A 173 4.05 3.28 -4.63
C LEU A 173 4.78 4.58 -4.97
N THR A 174 4.07 5.63 -5.36
CA THR A 174 4.65 6.96 -5.61
C THR A 174 3.80 8.04 -4.97
N ALA A 175 4.39 8.77 -4.01
CA ALA A 175 3.75 9.86 -3.29
C ALA A 175 4.09 11.24 -3.90
N SER A 176 3.12 12.16 -3.83
CA SER A 176 3.28 13.58 -4.19
C SER A 176 2.34 14.45 -3.36
N GLY A 177 2.75 15.68 -3.05
CA GLY A 177 1.88 16.64 -2.35
C GLY A 177 0.78 17.19 -3.26
N ILE A 178 -0.34 17.58 -2.65
CA ILE A 178 -1.48 18.19 -3.33
C ILE A 178 -1.22 19.67 -3.58
N ASN A 179 -0.74 20.40 -2.57
CA ASN A 179 -0.42 21.83 -2.70
C ASN A 179 1.04 22.07 -3.04
N ASP A 180 1.93 21.18 -2.59
CA ASP A 180 3.35 21.24 -2.89
C ASP A 180 3.81 19.98 -3.65
N PRO A 181 3.86 20.02 -4.99
CA PRO A 181 4.42 18.92 -5.78
C PRO A 181 5.90 18.65 -5.50
N ALA A 182 6.63 19.59 -4.88
CA ALA A 182 8.01 19.40 -4.45
C ALA A 182 8.11 18.82 -3.03
N ALA A 183 6.99 18.58 -2.36
CA ALA A 183 6.97 17.91 -1.07
C ALA A 183 7.67 16.54 -1.16
N ASN A 184 8.44 16.24 -0.13
CA ASN A 184 9.23 15.03 -0.05
C ASN A 184 8.61 14.10 0.99
N PHE A 185 8.51 12.82 0.65
CA PHE A 185 7.78 11.83 1.43
C PHE A 185 8.64 10.59 1.64
N GLY A 186 8.55 10.02 2.82
CA GLY A 186 9.07 8.69 3.07
C GLY A 186 7.97 7.67 3.16
N ILE A 187 8.27 6.45 2.70
CA ILE A 187 7.37 5.31 2.75
C ILE A 187 8.09 4.17 3.45
N THR A 188 7.46 3.56 4.45
CA THR A 188 7.94 2.33 5.08
C THR A 188 6.92 1.21 4.87
N LEU A 189 7.39 0.05 4.43
CA LEU A 189 6.56 -1.12 4.16
C LEU A 189 6.80 -2.20 5.21
N TYR A 190 5.70 -2.73 5.73
CA TYR A 190 5.69 -3.87 6.63
C TYR A 190 4.85 -5.01 6.06
N GLN A 191 5.25 -6.24 6.35
CA GLN A 191 4.40 -7.42 6.20
C GLN A 191 3.49 -7.55 7.41
N GLY A 192 2.20 -7.82 7.16
CA GLY A 192 1.20 -8.04 8.20
C GLY A 192 0.58 -6.76 8.75
N LEU A 193 -0.13 -6.92 9.86
CA LEU A 193 -0.78 -5.89 10.66
C LEU A 193 -0.31 -6.08 12.11
N SER A 194 -0.24 -5.01 12.90
CA SER A 194 0.06 -5.16 14.33
C SER A 194 -1.01 -5.98 15.02
N THR A 195 -0.58 -6.90 15.87
CA THR A 195 -1.46 -7.75 16.67
C THR A 195 -1.64 -7.23 18.10
N SER A 196 -1.00 -6.11 18.44
CA SER A 196 -0.91 -5.63 19.81
C SER A 196 -2.01 -4.65 20.13
N GLU A 197 -3.01 -5.08 20.89
CA GLU A 197 -4.13 -4.22 21.33
C GLU A 197 -3.76 -3.32 22.52
N THR A 198 -2.58 -3.50 23.12
CA THR A 198 -2.19 -2.87 24.39
C THR A 198 -1.10 -1.81 24.29
N PHE A 199 -0.48 -1.60 23.11
CA PHE A 199 0.76 -0.82 23.01
C PHE A 199 0.83 0.23 21.88
N TYR A 200 -0.23 0.45 21.11
CA TYR A 200 -0.23 1.56 20.14
C TYR A 200 -0.41 2.92 20.83
N ASN A 201 0.70 3.62 21.10
CA ASN A 201 0.68 5.02 21.48
C ASN A 201 0.58 5.89 20.22
N HIS A 202 -0.60 6.49 19.99
CA HIS A 202 -0.84 7.36 18.84
C HIS A 202 0.08 8.60 18.85
N HIS A 203 0.37 9.17 20.02
CA HIS A 203 1.33 10.28 20.16
C HIS A 203 2.78 9.79 20.30
N GLY A 204 3.06 8.55 19.92
CA GLY A 204 4.38 7.95 20.01
C GLY A 204 5.37 8.57 19.03
N ILE A 205 6.65 8.40 19.33
CA ILE A 205 7.74 8.79 18.42
C ILE A 205 7.76 7.84 17.22
N TYR A 206 8.05 8.40 16.04
CA TYR A 206 8.29 7.67 14.82
C TYR A 206 9.61 8.10 14.15
N PHE A 207 10.33 7.12 13.61
CA PHE A 207 11.48 7.32 12.75
C PHE A 207 11.36 6.32 11.60
N GLY A 208 11.25 6.82 10.39
CA GLY A 208 10.93 6.02 9.21
C GLY A 208 12.03 5.04 8.76
N ASP A 209 13.28 5.31 9.16
CA ASP A 209 14.45 4.50 8.80
C ASP A 209 14.87 3.50 9.89
N SER A 210 14.58 3.79 11.17
CA SER A 210 14.73 2.82 12.26
C SER A 210 13.40 2.13 12.50
N GLY A 211 13.23 0.93 11.93
CA GLY A 211 12.00 0.16 12.00
C GLY A 211 11.30 0.23 13.35
N LEU A 212 10.03 0.64 13.32
CA LEU A 212 9.18 0.51 14.50
C LEU A 212 9.02 -0.97 14.86
N ASP A 213 9.24 -1.27 16.14
CA ASP A 213 8.78 -2.51 16.77
C ASP A 213 7.26 -2.43 16.97
N TYR A 214 6.50 -2.53 15.88
CA TYR A 214 5.11 -2.95 15.97
C TYR A 214 5.10 -4.46 16.14
N GLU A 215 4.69 -4.93 17.31
CA GLU A 215 4.53 -6.36 17.55
C GLU A 215 3.59 -6.96 16.49
N GLY A 216 4.06 -8.04 15.86
CA GLY A 216 3.36 -8.74 14.77
C GLY A 216 3.67 -8.23 13.36
N MET A 217 4.43 -7.15 13.19
CA MET A 217 4.81 -6.61 11.89
C MET A 217 6.29 -6.82 11.59
N ILE A 218 6.62 -7.12 10.34
CA ILE A 218 8.02 -7.26 9.88
C ILE A 218 8.28 -6.16 8.86
N GLN A 219 9.22 -5.25 9.15
CA GLN A 219 9.62 -4.26 8.14
C GLN A 219 10.29 -4.97 6.97
N LEU A 220 9.77 -4.76 5.77
CA LEU A 220 10.31 -5.32 4.54
C LEU A 220 11.22 -4.34 3.82
N ASP A 221 10.80 -3.07 3.74
CA ASP A 221 11.51 -2.07 2.95
C ASP A 221 11.13 -0.64 3.38
N HIS A 222 11.87 0.35 2.88
CA HIS A 222 11.55 1.77 3.00
C HIS A 222 12.16 2.58 1.85
N THR A 223 11.62 3.77 1.58
CA THR A 223 12.18 4.66 0.56
C THR A 223 13.63 5.02 0.88
N PRO A 224 14.57 4.83 -0.05
CA PRO A 224 15.96 5.20 0.18
C PRO A 224 16.08 6.72 0.30
N ARG A 225 16.88 7.17 1.27
CA ARG A 225 17.22 8.56 1.48
C ARG A 225 18.61 8.85 0.90
N ASP A 226 18.72 9.92 0.12
CA ASP A 226 19.99 10.43 -0.36
C ASP A 226 20.83 10.95 0.83
N PRO A 227 22.04 10.43 1.07
CA PRO A 227 22.84 10.82 2.23
C PRO A 227 23.40 12.24 2.15
N LEU A 228 23.41 12.87 0.97
CA LEU A 228 23.88 14.24 0.76
C LEU A 228 22.76 15.26 0.90
N THR A 229 21.58 14.96 0.34
CA THR A 229 20.46 15.91 0.32
C THR A 229 19.40 15.64 1.39
N GLY A 230 19.39 14.45 1.97
CA GLY A 230 18.35 14.01 2.89
C GLY A 230 17.00 13.70 2.21
N LEU A 231 16.89 13.83 0.89
CA LEU A 231 15.66 13.63 0.13
C LEU A 231 15.45 12.16 -0.23
N THR A 232 14.20 11.76 -0.37
CA THR A 232 13.81 10.45 -0.94
C THR A 232 13.38 10.59 -2.41
N THR A 233 13.18 9.46 -3.07
CA THR A 233 12.57 9.36 -4.40
C THR A 233 11.03 9.47 -4.37
N ASN A 234 10.43 9.64 -3.18
CA ASN A 234 8.99 9.47 -2.93
C ASN A 234 8.40 8.15 -3.47
N THR A 235 9.25 7.16 -3.78
CA THR A 235 8.87 5.96 -4.53
C THR A 235 9.41 4.71 -3.87
N LEU A 236 8.54 3.73 -3.64
CA LEU A 236 8.87 2.42 -3.10
C LEU A 236 8.35 1.33 -4.03
N THR A 237 9.17 0.34 -4.38
CA THR A 237 8.75 -0.80 -5.20
C THR A 237 8.98 -2.11 -4.46
N PHE A 238 7.97 -2.96 -4.42
CA PHE A 238 8.05 -4.27 -3.76
C PHE A 238 7.29 -5.34 -4.54
N ASN A 239 7.59 -6.60 -4.24
CA ASN A 239 6.84 -7.74 -4.76
C ASN A 239 5.69 -8.08 -3.81
N ALA A 240 4.47 -7.74 -4.20
CA ALA A 240 3.28 -8.14 -3.47
C ALA A 240 2.97 -9.61 -3.73
N THR A 241 2.86 -10.41 -2.68
CA THR A 241 2.42 -11.81 -2.77
C THR A 241 0.91 -11.88 -2.70
N ALA A 242 0.31 -12.71 -3.56
CA ALA A 242 -1.13 -12.95 -3.57
C ALA A 242 -1.68 -13.29 -2.16
N GLY A 243 -2.71 -12.57 -1.73
CA GLY A 243 -3.38 -12.76 -0.45
C GLY A 243 -2.66 -12.18 0.78
N GLN A 244 -1.40 -11.76 0.66
CA GLN A 244 -0.63 -11.19 1.76
C GLN A 244 -1.12 -9.77 2.08
N LEU A 245 -1.35 -9.50 3.35
CA LEU A 245 -1.62 -8.17 3.87
C LEU A 245 -0.31 -7.44 4.18
N TYR A 246 -0.24 -6.18 3.80
CA TYR A 246 0.87 -5.27 4.06
C TYR A 246 0.37 -4.04 4.79
N THR A 247 1.20 -3.48 5.66
CA THR A 247 0.99 -2.16 6.26
C THR A 247 1.99 -1.19 5.65
N ILE A 248 1.50 -0.04 5.19
CA ILE A 248 2.28 1.03 4.59
C ILE A 248 2.20 2.23 5.52
N ILE A 249 3.35 2.79 5.88
CA ILE A 249 3.44 4.03 6.63
C ILE A 249 3.97 5.10 5.68
N LEU A 250 3.29 6.23 5.62
CA LEU A 250 3.63 7.38 4.79
C LEU A 250 3.76 8.61 5.69
N GLY A 251 4.79 9.42 5.46
CA GLY A 251 4.94 10.70 6.15
C GLY A 251 5.84 11.65 5.38
N GLY A 252 5.85 12.92 5.76
CA GLY A 252 6.77 13.89 5.18
C GLY A 252 8.22 13.56 5.56
N ASN A 253 9.11 13.69 4.59
CA ASN A 253 10.54 13.56 4.77
C ASN A 253 11.23 14.91 4.56
N ASN A 254 12.27 15.15 5.35
CA ASN A 254 13.13 16.33 5.23
C ASN A 254 12.38 17.66 5.46
N GLY A 255 11.33 17.66 6.28
CA GLY A 255 10.74 18.86 6.88
C GLY A 255 11.39 19.22 8.22
N GLN A 256 11.24 20.48 8.64
CA GLN A 256 11.85 21.02 9.86
C GLN A 256 11.42 20.28 11.13
N HIS A 257 10.11 20.02 11.25
CA HIS A 257 9.49 19.48 12.45
C HIS A 257 8.24 18.65 12.14
N TRP A 258 7.77 17.85 13.11
CA TRP A 258 6.63 16.95 12.95
C TRP A 258 5.26 17.63 12.91
N ASN A 259 5.19 18.91 13.31
CA ASN A 259 3.94 19.69 13.38
C ASN A 259 3.99 20.92 12.46
N GLU A 260 4.83 20.87 11.43
CA GLU A 260 5.02 21.96 10.47
C GLU A 260 4.89 21.42 9.05
N ASN A 261 4.51 22.31 8.13
CA ASN A 261 4.43 22.01 6.69
C ASN A 261 3.54 20.80 6.40
N PHE A 262 2.32 20.82 6.93
CA PHE A 262 1.29 19.86 6.56
C PHE A 262 0.93 20.03 5.09
N ASP A 263 0.78 18.91 4.38
CA ASP A 263 0.14 18.89 3.08
C ASP A 263 -0.62 17.58 2.90
N GLY A 264 -1.69 17.68 2.12
CA GLY A 264 -2.41 16.53 1.63
C GLY A 264 -1.57 15.83 0.59
N TYR A 265 -1.79 14.54 0.40
CA TYR A 265 -1.01 13.78 -0.56
C TYR A 265 -1.88 13.00 -1.55
N LYS A 266 -1.23 12.65 -2.65
CA LYS A 266 -1.66 11.61 -3.57
C LYS A 266 -0.63 10.49 -3.54
N LEU A 267 -1.09 9.27 -3.29
CA LEU A 267 -0.29 8.07 -3.39
C LEU A 267 -0.79 7.22 -4.57
N ASN A 268 -0.01 7.19 -5.64
CA ASN A 268 -0.27 6.33 -6.79
C ASN A 268 0.24 4.92 -6.49
N ILE A 269 -0.63 3.94 -6.65
CA ILE A 269 -0.32 2.51 -6.55
C ILE A 269 -0.38 1.97 -7.96
N SER A 270 0.78 1.75 -8.56
CA SER A 270 0.91 1.22 -9.90
C SER A 270 1.44 -0.20 -9.89
N THR A 271 1.03 -1.00 -10.87
CA THR A 271 1.53 -2.37 -11.01
C THR A 271 2.18 -2.59 -12.37
N VAL A 272 3.26 -3.35 -12.34
CA VAL A 272 3.84 -3.92 -13.54
C VAL A 272 3.55 -5.41 -13.50
N PRO A 273 2.77 -5.95 -14.46
CA PRO A 273 2.61 -7.39 -14.56
C PRO A 273 3.98 -8.04 -14.61
N VAL A 274 4.29 -8.91 -13.65
CA VAL A 274 5.48 -9.75 -13.76
C VAL A 274 5.28 -10.57 -15.03
N PRO A 275 6.16 -10.48 -16.04
CA PRO A 275 5.89 -11.08 -17.33
C PRO A 275 5.59 -12.56 -17.13
N GLY A 276 4.32 -12.96 -17.35
CA GLY A 276 3.92 -14.37 -17.32
C GLY A 276 4.75 -15.21 -18.29
N ALA A 277 5.40 -14.55 -19.25
CA ALA A 277 6.47 -15.10 -20.07
C ALA A 277 7.54 -15.84 -19.27
N VAL A 278 7.98 -15.40 -18.08
CA VAL A 278 9.00 -16.16 -17.31
C VAL A 278 8.47 -17.53 -16.90
N TRP A 279 7.21 -17.61 -16.44
CA TRP A 279 6.55 -18.87 -16.10
C TRP A 279 6.24 -19.74 -17.32
N LEU A 280 5.74 -19.12 -18.40
CA LEU A 280 5.48 -19.82 -19.66
C LEU A 280 6.77 -20.34 -20.30
N PHE A 281 7.85 -19.57 -20.26
CA PHE A 281 9.15 -19.96 -20.82
C PHE A 281 9.79 -21.08 -20.00
N GLY A 282 9.70 -21.03 -18.67
CA GLY A 282 10.14 -22.13 -17.80
C GLY A 282 9.40 -23.44 -18.07
N SER A 283 8.07 -23.40 -18.17
CA SER A 283 7.26 -24.59 -18.49
C SER A 283 7.50 -25.11 -19.92
N ALA A 284 7.72 -24.21 -20.89
CA ALA A 284 8.05 -24.56 -22.26
C ALA A 284 9.41 -25.27 -22.36
N ILE A 285 10.44 -24.78 -21.65
CA ILE A 285 11.77 -25.43 -21.60
C ILE A 285 11.66 -26.83 -20.99
N LEU A 286 10.96 -26.99 -19.85
CA LEU A 286 10.77 -28.29 -19.23
C LEU A 286 9.97 -29.25 -20.14
N GLY A 287 8.96 -28.75 -20.85
CA GLY A 287 8.21 -29.51 -21.85
C GLY A 287 9.08 -29.99 -23.02
N LEU A 288 9.99 -29.12 -23.51
CA LEU A 288 10.94 -29.45 -24.57
C LEU A 288 11.96 -30.51 -24.13
N LEU A 289 12.51 -30.41 -22.92
CA LEU A 289 13.44 -31.39 -22.37
C LEU A 289 12.76 -32.75 -22.10
N GLY A 290 11.51 -32.74 -21.63
CA GLY A 290 10.72 -33.96 -21.41
C GLY A 290 10.39 -34.72 -22.71
N ASN A 291 10.14 -34.00 -23.80
CA ASN A 291 9.79 -34.61 -25.09
C ASN A 291 11.01 -35.22 -25.82
N GLY A 292 12.22 -34.72 -25.55
CA GLY A 292 13.46 -35.28 -26.12
C GLY A 292 13.82 -36.69 -25.63
N ARG A 293 13.37 -37.10 -24.44
CA ARG A 293 13.68 -38.43 -23.87
C ARG A 293 12.86 -39.59 -24.46
N ARG A 294 11.74 -39.33 -25.12
CA ARG A 294 10.89 -40.40 -25.68
C ARG A 294 11.36 -40.95 -27.03
N GLN A 295 12.36 -40.33 -27.68
CA GLN A 295 12.82 -40.76 -29.01
C GLN A 295 13.98 -41.77 -29.00
N ASN A 296 14.53 -42.12 -27.84
CA ASN A 296 15.71 -43.01 -27.74
C ASN A 296 15.42 -44.42 -27.20
N ILE A 297 14.16 -44.88 -27.22
CA ILE A 297 13.84 -46.27 -26.84
C ILE A 297 13.16 -46.95 -28.04
N LEU A 298 13.96 -47.45 -28.97
CA LEU A 298 13.56 -48.51 -29.87
C LEU A 298 14.28 -49.79 -29.42
N PRO A 299 13.56 -50.90 -29.17
CA PRO A 299 14.19 -52.20 -28.97
C PRO A 299 14.68 -52.71 -30.34
N GLU A 300 15.96 -53.04 -30.44
CA GLU A 300 16.47 -53.88 -31.53
C GLU A 300 15.90 -55.30 -31.35
N GLY A 301 15.19 -55.77 -32.38
CA GLY A 301 14.69 -57.14 -32.54
C GLY A 301 14.63 -57.46 -34.02
#